data_AF-A0A2R6CNN2-F1
#
_entry.id   AF-A0A2R6CNN2-F1
#
_cell.length_a   1.000
_cell.length_b   1.000
_cell.length_c   1.000
_cell.angle_alpha   90.00
_cell.angle_beta   90.00
_cell.angle_gamma   90.00
#
_symmetry.space_group_name_H-M   'P 1'
#
loop_
_entity.id
_entity.type
_entity.pdbx_description
1 polymer ?
#
loop_
_entity_poly.entity_id
_entity_poly.type
_entity_poly.pdbx_seq_one_letter_code
_entity_poly.pdbx_strand_id
1 'polypeptide(L)'
;MDRQPWTHAALAVACVLILAVPVTAALHDGDITGVEVDGPGALGTENRTVVANWRAVEVTVSLSTDSNRSREVCLGGEIRAGDPVCRAVSGGDGSVTFPFSEWPANRTGQGSFSVELKSGATGERLGRAERSVRLLGPGDDADNDGLLNRAEVDDGTDPLAADTDGDGLDDAAEVNVHSTDPTDPDTDGDGLEDAAEIEEYGTDATAVDTDDDGVRDDTEVVDGTDPTALDTDGDGLEDGIEMNVYGTDPLQADTDGDGLDDGTEINVHDTDPTAVDTDGDGLDDATEVERGTNPLAADTDGDGLDDGTEVNAHGTDPTNPDTDGDGAGDRAEVANGTDPTGGSVSVPVVGSGDDAVLGPGALLAVVVAVLAIGLAVARLRRGGTETDTGEPADGVAARTPEPRPSGSATQTVTDAERVERLLEANGGRLRQSRIVEETDWSKAKVSRVLSTMESDDRIRKVRVGRENLVVAPGDEPEIIEE
;
A
#
# COMPACT_ATOMS: atom_id res chain seq x y z
N MET A 1 -13.18 54.40 8.86
CA MET A 1 -13.12 54.77 7.44
C MET A 1 -12.79 53.47 6.71
N ASP A 2 -13.67 52.78 6.00
CA ASP A 2 -15.10 52.91 5.77
C ASP A 2 -15.60 51.49 5.49
N ARG A 3 -16.63 51.05 6.22
CA ARG A 3 -17.45 49.90 5.81
C ARG A 3 -18.49 50.46 4.84
N GLN A 4 -18.48 50.03 3.59
CA GLN A 4 -19.62 50.23 2.69
C GLN A 4 -20.32 48.90 2.41
N PRO A 5 -21.67 48.87 2.55
CA PRO A 5 -22.48 47.68 2.34
C PRO A 5 -22.90 47.56 0.88
N TRP A 6 -22.86 46.33 0.36
CA TRP A 6 -23.43 46.01 -0.94
C TRP A 6 -24.95 45.87 -0.80
N THR A 7 -25.67 46.80 -1.41
CA THR A 7 -27.13 46.76 -1.53
C THR A 7 -27.52 45.76 -2.61
N HIS A 8 -28.15 44.65 -2.21
CA HIS A 8 -28.85 43.77 -3.14
C HIS A 8 -30.06 44.50 -3.72
N ALA A 9 -29.99 44.85 -5.01
CA ALA A 9 -31.15 45.25 -5.80
C ALA A 9 -31.97 43.99 -6.12
N ALA A 10 -33.03 43.76 -5.36
CA ALA A 10 -34.03 42.75 -5.66
C ALA A 10 -34.79 43.15 -6.93
N LEU A 11 -34.44 42.54 -8.06
CA LEU A 11 -35.20 42.63 -9.31
C LEU A 11 -36.45 41.77 -9.12
N ALA A 12 -37.57 42.40 -8.76
CA ALA A 12 -38.88 41.75 -8.72
C ALA A 12 -39.34 41.43 -10.15
N VAL A 13 -38.96 40.25 -10.64
CA VAL A 13 -39.60 39.64 -11.81
C VAL A 13 -41.00 39.24 -11.36
N ALA A 14 -42.00 39.96 -11.85
CA ALA A 14 -43.39 39.58 -11.72
C ALA A 14 -43.61 38.28 -12.52
N CYS A 15 -43.38 37.13 -11.87
CA CYS A 15 -43.90 35.85 -12.31
C CYS A 15 -45.42 35.97 -12.35
N VAL A 16 -45.98 36.06 -13.55
CA VAL A 16 -47.37 35.74 -13.81
C VAL A 16 -47.53 34.26 -13.44
N LEU A 17 -47.96 34.01 -12.21
CA LEU A 17 -48.51 32.73 -11.77
C LEU A 17 -49.74 32.48 -12.64
N ILE A 18 -49.54 31.87 -13.80
CA ILE A 18 -50.57 31.07 -14.44
C ILE A 18 -50.79 29.93 -13.47
N LEU A 19 -51.75 30.11 -12.56
CA LEU A 19 -52.37 29.01 -11.87
C LEU A 19 -52.91 28.10 -12.98
N ALA A 20 -52.12 27.09 -13.35
CA ALA A 20 -52.64 25.92 -14.01
C ALA A 20 -53.63 25.33 -13.00
N VAL A 21 -54.88 25.78 -13.10
CA VAL A 21 -56.01 25.03 -12.57
C VAL A 21 -55.79 23.64 -13.14
N PRO A 22 -55.53 22.61 -12.31
CA PRO A 22 -55.52 21.27 -12.83
C PRO A 22 -56.92 21.11 -13.41
N VAL A 23 -57.02 21.07 -14.73
CA VAL A 23 -58.19 20.51 -15.38
C VAL A 23 -58.10 19.05 -14.98
N THR A 24 -58.61 18.71 -13.80
CA THR A 24 -59.08 17.38 -13.50
C THR A 24 -60.22 17.16 -14.46
N ALA A 25 -59.88 16.85 -15.71
CA ALA A 25 -60.74 16.05 -16.54
C ALA A 25 -61.04 14.85 -15.68
N ALA A 26 -62.30 14.75 -15.23
CA ALA A 26 -62.76 13.57 -14.54
C ALA A 26 -62.40 12.40 -15.47
N LEU A 27 -61.48 11.52 -15.04
CA LEU A 27 -61.19 10.28 -15.74
C LEU A 27 -62.54 9.60 -15.92
N HIS A 28 -62.97 9.46 -17.18
CA HIS A 28 -64.18 8.75 -17.49
C HIS A 28 -63.91 7.26 -17.23
N ASP A 29 -64.95 6.52 -16.82
CA ASP A 29 -64.85 5.08 -16.60
C ASP A 29 -64.31 4.41 -17.88
N GLY A 30 -63.11 3.82 -17.76
CA GLY A 30 -62.41 3.21 -18.88
C GLY A 30 -61.46 4.06 -19.67
N ASP A 31 -60.95 5.17 -19.13
CA ASP A 31 -59.81 5.83 -19.74
C ASP A 31 -58.50 5.04 -19.55
N ILE A 32 -57.57 5.21 -20.50
CA ILE A 32 -56.19 4.75 -20.39
C ILE A 32 -55.48 5.64 -19.36
N THR A 33 -54.97 5.04 -18.28
CA THR A 33 -54.30 5.76 -17.19
C THR A 33 -52.78 5.78 -17.33
N GLY A 34 -52.20 4.84 -18.09
CA GLY A 34 -50.77 4.78 -18.32
C GLY A 34 -50.38 3.82 -19.45
N VAL A 35 -49.25 4.10 -20.09
CA VAL A 35 -48.58 3.21 -21.05
C VAL A 35 -47.12 3.16 -20.66
N GLU A 36 -46.72 2.03 -20.09
CA GLU A 36 -45.36 1.77 -19.61
C GLU A 36 -44.68 0.77 -20.54
N VAL A 37 -43.37 0.96 -20.75
CA VAL A 37 -42.52 0.07 -21.55
C VAL A 37 -41.42 -0.40 -20.61
N ASP A 38 -41.36 -1.70 -20.40
CA ASP A 38 -40.44 -2.35 -19.47
C ASP A 38 -39.82 -3.60 -20.12
N GLY A 39 -38.99 -4.33 -19.39
CA GLY A 39 -38.30 -5.53 -19.82
C GLY A 39 -36.85 -5.26 -20.24
N PRO A 40 -36.12 -6.32 -20.63
CA PRO A 40 -34.66 -6.26 -20.80
C PRO A 40 -34.20 -5.33 -21.94
N GLY A 41 -35.08 -4.96 -22.87
CA GLY A 41 -34.77 -3.98 -23.91
C GLY A 41 -35.10 -2.54 -23.55
N ALA A 42 -35.74 -2.25 -22.42
CA ALA A 42 -36.08 -0.90 -22.00
C ALA A 42 -34.94 -0.30 -21.17
N LEU A 43 -34.16 0.59 -21.78
CA LEU A 43 -32.93 1.20 -21.20
C LEU A 43 -33.19 2.60 -20.63
N GLY A 44 -34.45 2.88 -20.28
CA GLY A 44 -34.92 4.23 -20.01
C GLY A 44 -35.12 4.55 -18.53
N THR A 45 -34.81 5.78 -18.12
CA THR A 45 -35.26 6.36 -16.85
C THR A 45 -36.72 6.81 -16.94
N GLU A 46 -37.38 7.15 -15.82
CA GLU A 46 -38.81 7.51 -15.76
C GLU A 46 -39.27 8.54 -16.82
N ASN A 47 -38.35 9.40 -17.28
CA ASN A 47 -38.63 10.50 -18.21
C ASN A 47 -38.19 10.26 -19.67
N ARG A 48 -37.37 9.24 -19.97
CA ARG A 48 -36.91 8.88 -21.33
C ARG A 48 -37.15 7.39 -21.57
N THR A 49 -38.02 7.01 -22.50
CA THR A 49 -38.15 5.59 -22.89
C THR A 49 -37.21 5.30 -24.06
N VAL A 50 -36.07 4.71 -23.76
CA VAL A 50 -35.08 4.23 -24.72
C VAL A 50 -35.24 2.73 -24.88
N VAL A 51 -35.18 2.22 -26.11
CA VAL A 51 -35.40 0.80 -26.37
C VAL A 51 -34.32 0.24 -27.30
N ALA A 52 -33.62 -0.79 -26.82
CA ALA A 52 -32.75 -1.64 -27.61
C ALA A 52 -33.58 -2.52 -28.55
N ASN A 53 -33.53 -2.25 -29.86
CA ASN A 53 -34.35 -2.96 -30.85
C ASN A 53 -33.90 -4.40 -31.15
N TRP A 54 -32.93 -4.92 -30.40
CA TRP A 54 -32.47 -6.32 -30.46
C TRP A 54 -32.87 -7.13 -29.22
N ARG A 55 -33.49 -6.48 -28.22
CA ARG A 55 -34.01 -7.13 -27.01
C ARG A 55 -35.54 -7.04 -26.99
N ALA A 56 -36.15 -7.92 -26.21
CA ALA A 56 -37.60 -7.93 -26.02
C ALA A 56 -38.01 -6.86 -24.99
N VAL A 57 -39.17 -6.25 -25.21
CA VAL A 57 -39.82 -5.34 -24.25
C VAL A 57 -41.26 -5.79 -24.00
N GLU A 58 -41.81 -5.35 -22.88
CA GLU A 58 -43.20 -5.54 -22.50
C GLU A 58 -43.88 -4.18 -22.40
N VAL A 59 -44.96 -4.00 -23.16
CA VAL A 59 -45.76 -2.77 -23.11
C VAL A 59 -46.97 -3.03 -22.23
N THR A 60 -47.03 -2.38 -21.07
CA THR A 60 -48.13 -2.49 -20.11
C THR A 60 -49.04 -1.28 -20.23
N VAL A 61 -50.32 -1.52 -20.49
CA VAL A 61 -51.36 -0.50 -20.60
C VAL A 61 -52.25 -0.58 -19.37
N SER A 62 -52.29 0.49 -18.59
CA SER A 62 -53.14 0.60 -17.40
C SER A 62 -54.46 1.31 -17.72
N LEU A 63 -55.55 0.83 -17.11
CA LEU A 63 -56.92 1.29 -17.37
C LEU A 63 -57.63 1.67 -16.07
N SER A 64 -58.46 2.71 -16.12
CA SER A 64 -59.41 3.03 -15.05
C SER A 64 -60.54 1.99 -15.02
N THR A 65 -60.68 1.25 -13.92
CA THR A 65 -61.63 0.13 -13.78
C THR A 65 -62.82 0.50 -12.89
N ASP A 66 -64.06 0.33 -13.39
CA ASP A 66 -65.18 -0.25 -12.60
C ASP A 66 -66.44 -0.60 -13.43
N SER A 67 -66.30 -1.28 -14.59
CA SER A 67 -67.48 -1.80 -15.29
C SER A 67 -67.31 -3.21 -15.83
N ASN A 68 -68.32 -4.04 -15.59
CA ASN A 68 -68.50 -5.42 -16.10
C ASN A 68 -68.75 -5.46 -17.62
N ARG A 69 -68.08 -4.59 -18.39
CA ARG A 69 -68.21 -4.42 -19.83
C ARG A 69 -66.96 -5.00 -20.50
N SER A 70 -67.15 -5.79 -21.54
CA SER A 70 -66.03 -6.26 -22.36
C SER A 70 -65.39 -5.08 -23.09
N ARG A 71 -64.07 -4.95 -22.94
CA ARG A 71 -63.25 -3.95 -23.64
C ARG A 71 -62.20 -4.67 -24.48
N GLU A 72 -61.66 -3.98 -25.46
CA GLU A 72 -60.58 -4.47 -26.29
C GLU A 72 -59.49 -3.41 -26.37
N VAL A 73 -58.27 -3.75 -25.96
CA VAL A 73 -57.09 -2.88 -26.04
C VAL A 73 -56.28 -3.32 -27.25
N CYS A 74 -56.04 -2.40 -28.18
CA CYS A 74 -55.25 -2.64 -29.38
C CYS A 74 -53.94 -1.86 -29.32
N LEU A 75 -52.81 -2.58 -29.38
CA LEU A 75 -51.48 -2.00 -29.47
C LEU A 75 -51.01 -1.95 -30.93
N GLY A 76 -50.70 -0.74 -31.40
CA GLY A 76 -50.08 -0.46 -32.69
C GLY A 76 -49.04 0.65 -32.56
N GLY A 77 -48.82 1.40 -33.63
CA GLY A 77 -47.86 2.51 -33.67
C GLY A 77 -46.84 2.35 -34.79
N GLU A 78 -45.97 3.35 -34.93
CA GLU A 78 -45.01 3.39 -36.05
C GLU A 78 -43.85 2.41 -35.90
N ILE A 79 -43.66 1.90 -34.70
CA ILE A 79 -42.56 0.99 -34.34
C ILE A 79 -42.99 -0.48 -34.33
N ARG A 80 -44.28 -0.76 -34.57
CA ARG A 80 -44.81 -2.12 -34.66
C ARG A 80 -45.05 -2.49 -36.12
N ALA A 81 -44.44 -3.59 -36.57
CA ALA A 81 -44.71 -4.14 -37.89
C ALA A 81 -46.09 -4.84 -37.89
N GLY A 82 -46.90 -4.58 -38.93
CA GLY A 82 -48.19 -5.25 -39.14
C GLY A 82 -49.40 -4.60 -38.44
N ASP A 83 -50.53 -5.30 -38.46
CA ASP A 83 -51.79 -4.80 -37.93
C ASP A 83 -51.80 -4.70 -36.39
N PRO A 84 -52.57 -3.77 -35.78
CA PRO A 84 -52.69 -3.65 -34.33
C PRO A 84 -53.11 -4.97 -33.67
N VAL A 85 -52.44 -5.35 -32.58
CA VAL A 85 -52.73 -6.57 -31.83
C VAL A 85 -53.65 -6.20 -30.71
N CYS A 86 -54.82 -6.81 -30.74
CA CYS A 86 -55.90 -6.52 -29.82
C CYS A 86 -56.03 -7.66 -28.80
N ARG A 87 -56.20 -7.31 -27.52
CA ARG A 87 -56.51 -8.23 -26.44
C ARG A 87 -57.80 -7.79 -25.76
N ALA A 88 -58.71 -8.73 -25.55
CA ALA A 88 -59.94 -8.48 -24.81
C ALA A 88 -59.66 -8.42 -23.31
N VAL A 89 -60.28 -7.45 -22.64
CA VAL A 89 -60.17 -7.22 -21.19
C VAL A 89 -61.54 -7.44 -20.58
N SER A 90 -61.60 -8.33 -19.58
CA SER A 90 -62.81 -8.63 -18.82
C SER A 90 -62.80 -7.83 -17.52
N GLY A 91 -63.96 -7.38 -17.05
CA GLY A 91 -64.05 -6.50 -15.88
C GLY A 91 -63.31 -7.05 -14.65
N GLY A 92 -62.28 -6.33 -14.20
CA GLY A 92 -61.43 -6.67 -13.06
C GLY A 92 -59.94 -6.45 -13.32
N ASP A 93 -59.49 -6.55 -14.57
CA ASP A 93 -58.07 -6.38 -14.92
C ASP A 93 -57.73 -4.90 -15.12
N GLY A 94 -56.96 -4.35 -14.18
CA GLY A 94 -56.49 -2.95 -14.20
C GLY A 94 -55.41 -2.66 -15.24
N SER A 95 -54.82 -3.68 -15.86
CA SER A 95 -53.78 -3.53 -16.87
C SER A 95 -53.75 -4.68 -17.89
N VAL A 96 -53.16 -4.42 -19.05
CA VAL A 96 -52.91 -5.40 -20.13
C VAL A 96 -51.48 -5.28 -20.60
N THR A 97 -50.75 -6.38 -20.59
CA THR A 97 -49.35 -6.43 -21.07
C THR A 97 -49.26 -7.08 -22.45
N PHE A 98 -48.43 -6.49 -23.31
CA PHE A 98 -48.13 -6.97 -24.65
C PHE A 98 -46.62 -7.26 -24.76
N PRO A 99 -46.20 -8.53 -24.93
CA PRO A 99 -44.81 -8.83 -25.24
C PRO A 99 -44.49 -8.34 -26.65
N PHE A 100 -43.31 -7.75 -26.81
CA PHE A 100 -42.86 -7.16 -28.06
C PHE A 100 -41.40 -7.52 -28.32
N SER A 101 -41.18 -8.34 -29.33
CA SER A 101 -39.83 -8.83 -29.73
C SER A 101 -39.58 -8.73 -31.24
N GLU A 102 -40.55 -8.22 -32.00
CA GLU A 102 -40.46 -8.11 -33.46
C GLU A 102 -40.37 -6.64 -33.87
N TRP A 103 -39.16 -6.23 -34.24
CA TRP A 103 -38.86 -4.87 -34.66
C TRP A 103 -38.88 -4.76 -36.19
N PRO A 104 -39.40 -3.66 -36.77
CA PRO A 104 -39.22 -3.40 -38.19
C PRO A 104 -37.72 -3.37 -38.52
N ALA A 105 -37.31 -4.07 -39.58
CA ALA A 105 -35.89 -4.21 -39.92
C ALA A 105 -35.20 -2.84 -40.04
N ASN A 106 -34.09 -2.66 -39.32
CA ASN A 106 -33.23 -1.46 -39.32
C ASN A 106 -33.94 -0.16 -38.91
N ARG A 107 -35.03 -0.22 -38.12
CA ARG A 107 -35.63 1.00 -37.54
C ARG A 107 -34.88 1.40 -36.29
N THR A 108 -34.25 2.57 -36.36
CA THR A 108 -33.60 3.27 -35.23
C THR A 108 -34.09 4.72 -35.19
N GLY A 109 -33.81 5.44 -34.11
CA GLY A 109 -34.26 6.83 -33.89
C GLY A 109 -35.65 6.92 -33.26
N GLN A 110 -36.36 8.04 -33.49
CA GLN A 110 -37.64 8.31 -32.84
C GLN A 110 -38.78 7.45 -33.40
N GLY A 111 -39.66 7.00 -32.51
CA GLY A 111 -40.91 6.34 -32.84
C GLY A 111 -41.92 6.39 -31.69
N SER A 112 -43.09 5.79 -31.88
CA SER A 112 -44.12 5.76 -30.84
C SER A 112 -44.95 4.49 -30.85
N PHE A 113 -45.30 4.01 -29.65
CA PHE A 113 -46.38 3.07 -29.44
C PHE A 113 -47.70 3.85 -29.41
N SER A 114 -48.71 3.35 -30.11
CA SER A 114 -50.07 3.90 -30.05
C SER A 114 -51.02 2.84 -29.53
N VAL A 115 -51.79 3.20 -28.51
CA VAL A 115 -52.75 2.32 -27.85
C VAL A 115 -54.14 2.85 -28.15
N GLU A 116 -55.01 2.00 -28.68
CA GLU A 116 -56.43 2.31 -28.87
C GLU A 116 -57.29 1.42 -27.97
N LEU A 117 -58.24 2.03 -27.28
CA LEU A 117 -59.25 1.30 -26.50
C LEU A 117 -60.56 1.26 -27.29
N LYS A 118 -61.15 0.07 -27.42
CA LYS A 118 -62.42 -0.18 -28.12
C LYS A 118 -63.44 -0.86 -27.23
N SER A 119 -64.71 -0.60 -27.51
CA SER A 119 -65.85 -1.33 -26.94
C SER A 119 -65.87 -2.76 -27.49
N GLY A 120 -65.83 -3.77 -26.62
CA GLY A 120 -65.88 -5.17 -27.05
C GLY A 120 -67.22 -5.60 -27.65
N ALA A 121 -68.29 -4.80 -27.47
CA ALA A 121 -69.62 -5.07 -28.01
C ALA A 121 -69.89 -4.39 -29.36
N THR A 122 -69.33 -3.20 -29.59
CA THR A 122 -69.63 -2.36 -30.77
C THR A 122 -68.42 -2.10 -31.66
N GLY A 123 -67.19 -2.36 -31.19
CA GLY A 123 -65.94 -1.99 -31.86
C GLY A 123 -65.66 -0.49 -31.89
N GLU A 124 -66.50 0.32 -31.22
CA GLU A 124 -66.36 1.78 -31.17
C GLU A 124 -65.14 2.17 -30.34
N ARG A 125 -64.36 3.13 -30.83
CA ARG A 125 -63.17 3.64 -30.14
C ARG A 125 -63.58 4.50 -28.93
N LEU A 126 -63.11 4.11 -27.76
CA LEU A 126 -63.37 4.75 -26.48
C LEU A 126 -62.23 5.69 -26.06
N GLY A 127 -60.98 5.40 -26.44
CA GLY A 127 -59.82 6.21 -26.06
C GLY A 127 -58.57 5.92 -26.92
N ARG A 128 -57.57 6.80 -26.81
CA ARG A 128 -56.24 6.61 -27.43
C ARG A 128 -55.15 7.23 -26.56
N ALA A 129 -54.03 6.54 -26.46
CA ALA A 129 -52.79 7.06 -25.86
C ALA A 129 -51.61 6.81 -26.81
N GLU A 130 -50.57 7.63 -26.72
CA GLU A 130 -49.31 7.45 -27.42
C GLU A 130 -48.16 7.54 -26.43
N ARG A 131 -47.14 6.70 -26.62
CA ARG A 131 -45.88 6.74 -25.85
C ARG A 131 -44.74 6.83 -26.85
N SER A 132 -44.01 7.94 -26.83
CA SER A 132 -42.82 8.14 -27.66
C SER A 132 -41.63 7.37 -27.08
N VAL A 133 -40.83 6.77 -27.96
CA VAL A 133 -39.61 6.02 -27.61
C VAL A 133 -38.47 6.35 -28.57
N ARG A 134 -37.21 6.26 -28.10
CA ARG A 134 -36.01 6.25 -28.96
C ARG A 134 -35.57 4.80 -29.14
N LEU A 135 -35.51 4.34 -30.39
CA LEU A 135 -35.01 3.02 -30.75
C LEU A 135 -33.52 3.10 -31.02
N LEU A 136 -32.75 2.26 -30.33
CA LEU A 136 -31.32 2.06 -30.57
C LEU A 136 -31.13 0.82 -31.43
N GLY A 137 -30.18 0.88 -32.36
CA GLY A 137 -29.73 -0.27 -33.13
C GLY A 137 -28.48 -0.90 -32.50
N PRO A 138 -28.28 -2.22 -32.59
CA PRO A 138 -27.17 -2.90 -31.91
C PRO A 138 -25.78 -2.58 -32.47
N GLY A 139 -25.69 -2.02 -33.68
CA GLY A 139 -24.44 -1.64 -34.31
C GLY A 139 -24.34 -0.15 -34.59
N ASP A 140 -25.27 0.62 -34.02
CA ASP A 140 -25.12 2.08 -33.96
C ASP A 140 -24.26 2.41 -32.73
N ASP A 141 -23.80 3.65 -32.66
CA ASP A 141 -23.10 4.27 -31.54
C ASP A 141 -23.83 5.61 -31.31
N ALA A 142 -24.43 5.78 -30.13
CA ALA A 142 -25.52 6.74 -29.95
C ALA A 142 -25.11 8.06 -29.28
N ASP A 143 -23.99 8.08 -28.58
CA ASP A 143 -23.26 9.23 -28.02
C ASP A 143 -21.94 9.52 -28.75
N ASN A 144 -21.43 8.59 -29.57
CA ASN A 144 -20.24 8.73 -30.42
C ASN A 144 -18.91 8.70 -29.66
N ASP A 145 -18.84 7.89 -28.60
CA ASP A 145 -17.62 7.61 -27.82
C ASP A 145 -16.73 6.55 -28.51
N GLY A 146 -17.31 5.73 -29.39
CA GLY A 146 -16.66 4.64 -30.10
C GLY A 146 -17.03 3.24 -29.58
N LEU A 147 -17.82 3.13 -28.52
CA LEU A 147 -18.44 1.91 -28.05
C LEU A 147 -19.79 1.73 -28.78
N LEU A 148 -20.16 0.49 -29.08
CA LEU A 148 -21.43 0.23 -29.79
C LEU A 148 -22.54 0.06 -28.76
N ASN A 149 -23.75 0.53 -29.08
CA ASN A 149 -24.97 0.36 -28.26
C ASN A 149 -25.20 -1.05 -27.73
N ARG A 150 -24.73 -2.07 -28.44
CA ARG A 150 -24.81 -3.45 -27.95
C ARG A 150 -23.75 -3.77 -26.90
N ALA A 151 -22.50 -3.34 -27.12
CA ALA A 151 -21.42 -3.51 -26.17
C ALA A 151 -21.75 -2.77 -24.87
N GLU A 152 -22.14 -1.50 -24.95
CA GLU A 152 -22.58 -0.68 -23.81
C GLU A 152 -23.64 -1.41 -22.96
N VAL A 153 -24.68 -1.95 -23.59
CA VAL A 153 -25.74 -2.71 -22.88
C VAL A 153 -25.26 -4.05 -22.32
N ASP A 154 -24.30 -4.71 -22.98
CA ASP A 154 -23.74 -5.99 -22.53
C ASP A 154 -22.74 -5.76 -21.38
N ASP A 155 -22.04 -4.62 -21.34
CA ASP A 155 -21.05 -4.20 -20.34
C ASP A 155 -21.68 -3.42 -19.17
N GLY A 156 -22.90 -2.89 -19.35
CA GLY A 156 -23.69 -2.26 -18.28
C GLY A 156 -23.73 -0.73 -18.30
N THR A 157 -23.12 -0.12 -19.31
CA THR A 157 -23.00 1.34 -19.46
C THR A 157 -24.27 1.98 -20.06
N ASP A 158 -24.45 3.32 -19.97
CA ASP A 158 -25.60 4.03 -20.57
C ASP A 158 -25.32 4.37 -22.04
N PRO A 159 -26.05 3.78 -23.03
CA PRO A 159 -25.78 4.01 -24.46
C PRO A 159 -26.06 5.42 -25.00
N LEU A 160 -26.22 6.39 -24.11
CA LEU A 160 -26.52 7.78 -24.40
C LEU A 160 -25.58 8.73 -23.63
N ALA A 161 -24.64 8.19 -22.88
CA ALA A 161 -23.62 8.89 -22.14
C ALA A 161 -22.27 8.29 -22.52
N ALA A 162 -21.41 9.10 -23.13
CA ALA A 162 -20.06 8.67 -23.52
C ALA A 162 -19.18 8.26 -22.34
N ASP A 163 -19.53 8.71 -21.14
CA ASP A 163 -18.83 8.53 -19.87
C ASP A 163 -19.94 8.26 -18.83
N THR A 164 -20.05 7.00 -18.41
CA THR A 164 -21.18 6.49 -17.64
C THR A 164 -21.08 6.80 -16.15
N ASP A 165 -19.90 6.72 -15.55
CA ASP A 165 -19.67 6.99 -14.13
C ASP A 165 -19.24 8.43 -13.84
N GLY A 166 -18.77 9.16 -14.85
CA GLY A 166 -18.50 10.58 -14.80
C GLY A 166 -17.10 10.94 -14.31
N ASP A 167 -16.13 10.03 -14.40
CA ASP A 167 -14.73 10.24 -13.97
C ASP A 167 -13.92 11.07 -14.99
N GLY A 168 -14.37 11.12 -16.25
CA GLY A 168 -13.73 11.84 -17.34
C GLY A 168 -13.06 10.96 -18.41
N LEU A 169 -13.09 9.64 -18.26
CA LEU A 169 -12.81 8.67 -19.32
C LEU A 169 -14.10 8.30 -20.04
N ASP A 170 -14.01 8.15 -21.36
CA ASP A 170 -15.15 7.67 -22.14
C ASP A 170 -15.23 6.12 -22.00
N ASP A 171 -16.44 5.54 -21.90
CA ASP A 171 -16.67 4.09 -21.74
C ASP A 171 -15.87 3.26 -22.76
N ALA A 172 -15.79 3.74 -24.01
CA ALA A 172 -15.00 3.12 -25.06
C ALA A 172 -13.50 3.06 -24.75
N ALA A 173 -12.93 4.08 -24.13
CA ALA A 173 -11.52 4.14 -23.77
C ALA A 173 -11.21 3.15 -22.65
N GLU A 174 -12.07 3.10 -21.64
CA GLU A 174 -11.97 2.18 -20.52
C GLU A 174 -12.00 0.72 -20.99
N VAL A 175 -13.03 0.34 -21.75
CA VAL A 175 -13.20 -1.05 -22.21
C VAL A 175 -12.13 -1.46 -23.23
N ASN A 176 -11.73 -0.59 -24.16
CA ASN A 176 -10.87 -0.99 -25.29
C ASN A 176 -9.38 -0.69 -25.10
N VAL A 177 -9.02 0.21 -24.19
CA VAL A 177 -7.64 0.70 -24.00
C VAL A 177 -7.13 0.43 -22.60
N HIS A 178 -7.86 0.88 -21.58
CA HIS A 178 -7.37 0.92 -20.20
C HIS A 178 -7.72 -0.32 -19.38
N SER A 179 -8.73 -1.08 -19.79
CA SER A 179 -9.26 -2.25 -19.07
C SER A 179 -9.78 -1.93 -17.67
N THR A 180 -10.24 -0.69 -17.46
CA THR A 180 -10.95 -0.22 -16.28
C THR A 180 -12.46 -0.58 -16.35
N ASP A 181 -13.18 -0.45 -15.24
CA ASP A 181 -14.63 -0.69 -15.16
C ASP A 181 -15.39 0.60 -15.50
N PRO A 182 -16.07 0.70 -16.67
CA PRO A 182 -16.76 1.91 -17.14
C PRO A 182 -18.02 2.29 -16.35
N THR A 183 -18.18 1.72 -15.17
CA THR A 183 -19.29 1.99 -14.26
C THR A 183 -18.83 2.30 -12.84
N ASP A 184 -17.52 2.30 -12.60
CA ASP A 184 -16.87 2.58 -11.33
C ASP A 184 -15.73 3.59 -11.56
N PRO A 185 -15.85 4.84 -11.08
CA PRO A 185 -14.90 5.91 -11.41
C PRO A 185 -13.50 5.73 -10.78
N ASP A 186 -13.29 4.65 -10.03
CA ASP A 186 -12.09 4.27 -9.28
C ASP A 186 -12.06 2.72 -9.25
N THR A 187 -11.48 2.13 -10.30
CA THR A 187 -11.58 0.70 -10.62
C THR A 187 -10.93 -0.18 -9.56
N ASP A 188 -9.81 0.25 -8.99
CA ASP A 188 -9.05 -0.54 -8.01
C ASP A 188 -9.34 -0.17 -6.55
N GLY A 189 -10.00 0.97 -6.33
CA GLY A 189 -10.47 1.44 -5.04
C GLY A 189 -9.36 2.00 -4.15
N ASP A 190 -8.28 2.53 -4.71
CA ASP A 190 -7.21 3.17 -3.96
C ASP A 190 -7.56 4.60 -3.50
N GLY A 191 -8.48 5.26 -4.21
CA GLY A 191 -8.94 6.62 -3.93
C GLY A 191 -8.57 7.66 -4.99
N LEU A 192 -7.87 7.28 -6.06
CA LEU A 192 -7.69 8.05 -7.28
C LEU A 192 -8.78 7.66 -8.31
N GLU A 193 -9.19 8.62 -9.13
CA GLU A 193 -10.14 8.35 -10.22
C GLU A 193 -9.34 7.84 -11.43
N ASP A 194 -9.86 6.85 -12.16
CA ASP A 194 -9.13 6.19 -13.27
C ASP A 194 -8.60 7.20 -14.29
N ALA A 195 -9.42 8.21 -14.64
CA ALA A 195 -9.02 9.33 -15.49
C ALA A 195 -7.77 10.08 -14.99
N ALA A 196 -7.71 10.34 -13.67
CA ALA A 196 -6.62 11.08 -13.06
C ALA A 196 -5.33 10.26 -13.03
N GLU A 197 -5.44 8.97 -12.72
CA GLU A 197 -4.34 8.02 -12.75
C GLU A 197 -3.69 7.97 -14.14
N ILE A 198 -4.49 7.83 -15.19
CA ILE A 198 -3.99 7.70 -16.56
C ILE A 198 -3.46 9.02 -17.12
N GLU A 199 -4.15 10.14 -16.91
CA GLU A 199 -3.83 11.41 -17.56
C GLU A 199 -2.88 12.31 -16.75
N GLU A 200 -2.94 12.26 -15.41
CA GLU A 200 -2.21 13.15 -14.51
C GLU A 200 -1.00 12.46 -13.85
N TYR A 201 -1.21 11.28 -13.24
CA TYR A 201 -0.19 10.62 -12.41
C TYR A 201 0.64 9.59 -13.18
N GLY A 202 0.10 9.01 -14.25
CA GLY A 202 0.76 7.96 -15.02
C GLY A 202 0.76 6.60 -14.31
N THR A 203 -0.14 6.40 -13.35
CA THR A 203 -0.32 5.17 -12.58
C THR A 203 -1.18 4.14 -13.31
N ASP A 204 -1.20 2.90 -12.82
CA ASP A 204 -2.03 1.81 -13.33
C ASP A 204 -3.36 1.77 -12.56
N ALA A 205 -4.42 2.33 -13.17
CA ALA A 205 -5.78 2.37 -12.61
C ALA A 205 -6.43 1.02 -12.29
N THR A 206 -5.71 -0.09 -12.46
CA THR A 206 -6.15 -1.43 -12.06
C THR A 206 -5.34 -2.00 -10.89
N ALA A 207 -4.42 -1.22 -10.33
CA ALA A 207 -3.49 -1.62 -9.29
C ALA A 207 -3.26 -0.52 -8.24
N VAL A 208 -3.76 -0.78 -7.04
CA VAL A 208 -3.72 0.09 -5.83
C VAL A 208 -2.31 0.59 -5.41
N ASP A 209 -1.27 0.06 -6.04
CA ASP A 209 0.16 0.28 -5.77
C ASP A 209 0.89 -0.04 -7.09
N THR A 210 1.16 1.01 -7.88
CA THR A 210 1.62 0.90 -9.27
C THR A 210 3.03 0.34 -9.38
N ASP A 211 3.91 0.68 -8.45
CA ASP A 211 5.31 0.25 -8.49
C ASP A 211 5.63 -0.92 -7.55
N ASP A 212 4.69 -1.36 -6.72
CA ASP A 212 4.78 -2.46 -5.76
C ASP A 212 5.78 -2.22 -4.60
N ASP A 213 6.04 -0.96 -4.21
CA ASP A 213 6.95 -0.61 -3.10
C ASP A 213 6.30 -0.76 -1.70
N GLY A 214 4.96 -0.86 -1.67
CA GLY A 214 4.15 -1.03 -0.47
C GLY A 214 3.49 0.24 0.07
N VAL A 215 3.60 1.37 -0.62
CA VAL A 215 2.76 2.56 -0.48
C VAL A 215 1.60 2.45 -1.50
N ARG A 216 0.57 3.28 -1.39
CA ARG A 216 -0.52 3.33 -2.38
C ARG A 216 -0.36 4.60 -3.20
N ASP A 217 -0.76 4.56 -4.46
CA ASP A 217 -0.67 5.70 -5.35
C ASP A 217 -1.38 6.93 -4.78
N ASP A 218 -2.60 6.77 -4.23
CA ASP A 218 -3.33 7.84 -3.54
C ASP A 218 -2.53 8.52 -2.42
N THR A 219 -1.76 7.71 -1.68
CA THR A 219 -0.97 8.13 -0.53
C THR A 219 0.29 8.83 -0.99
N GLU A 220 0.96 8.30 -2.01
CA GLU A 220 2.16 8.87 -2.60
C GLU A 220 1.90 10.23 -3.24
N VAL A 221 0.81 10.36 -3.99
CA VAL A 221 0.37 11.64 -4.56
C VAL A 221 0.14 12.69 -3.46
N VAL A 222 -0.39 12.28 -2.30
CA VAL A 222 -0.62 13.17 -1.15
C VAL A 222 0.67 13.55 -0.43
N ASP A 223 1.57 12.58 -0.24
CA ASP A 223 2.83 12.77 0.49
C ASP A 223 3.92 13.40 -0.40
N GLY A 224 3.73 13.36 -1.72
CA GLY A 224 4.56 14.01 -2.73
C GLY A 224 5.66 13.13 -3.32
N THR A 225 5.64 11.82 -3.04
CA THR A 225 6.50 10.82 -3.69
C THR A 225 6.02 10.53 -5.12
N ASP A 226 6.83 9.83 -5.91
CA ASP A 226 6.50 9.44 -7.28
C ASP A 226 5.86 8.04 -7.30
N PRO A 227 4.54 7.91 -7.51
CA PRO A 227 3.82 6.63 -7.44
C PRO A 227 4.20 5.62 -8.54
N THR A 228 5.14 5.98 -9.40
CA THR A 228 5.63 5.12 -10.47
C THR A 228 7.09 4.69 -10.26
N ALA A 229 7.70 5.08 -9.14
CA ALA A 229 9.10 4.89 -8.86
C ALA A 229 9.32 4.42 -7.42
N LEU A 230 9.77 3.17 -7.30
CA LEU A 230 10.08 2.49 -6.04
C LEU A 230 10.92 3.30 -5.02
N ASP A 231 11.69 4.28 -5.47
CA ASP A 231 12.70 5.06 -4.75
C ASP A 231 12.68 6.48 -5.34
N THR A 232 11.99 7.39 -4.66
CA THR A 232 11.69 8.73 -5.17
C THR A 232 12.92 9.64 -5.18
N ASP A 233 13.74 9.61 -4.13
CA ASP A 233 14.89 10.49 -4.00
C ASP A 233 16.21 9.88 -4.53
N GLY A 234 16.21 8.58 -4.78
CA GLY A 234 17.28 7.85 -5.47
C GLY A 234 18.46 7.48 -4.58
N ASP A 235 18.25 7.32 -3.28
CA ASP A 235 19.29 6.95 -2.32
C ASP A 235 19.54 5.41 -2.23
N GLY A 236 18.66 4.62 -2.84
CA GLY A 236 18.72 3.16 -2.86
C GLY A 236 17.90 2.46 -1.77
N LEU A 237 17.02 3.18 -1.07
CA LEU A 237 15.92 2.65 -0.27
C LEU A 237 14.59 2.84 -1.01
N GLU A 238 13.67 1.91 -0.77
CA GLU A 238 12.33 2.02 -1.37
C GLU A 238 11.43 2.88 -0.47
N ASP A 239 10.58 3.76 -1.01
CA ASP A 239 9.81 4.73 -0.21
C ASP A 239 8.96 4.03 0.85
N GLY A 240 8.31 2.93 0.47
CA GLY A 240 7.57 2.07 1.37
C GLY A 240 8.40 1.47 2.50
N ILE A 241 9.68 1.20 2.28
CA ILE A 241 10.61 0.72 3.32
C ILE A 241 11.03 1.87 4.24
N GLU A 242 11.32 3.03 3.69
CA GLU A 242 11.65 4.23 4.44
C GLU A 242 10.53 4.59 5.41
N MET A 243 9.30 4.73 4.92
CA MET A 243 8.15 5.13 5.74
C MET A 243 7.76 4.07 6.77
N ASN A 244 7.78 2.78 6.41
CA ASN A 244 7.24 1.72 7.27
C ASN A 244 8.26 1.05 8.17
N VAL A 245 9.57 1.18 7.89
CA VAL A 245 10.64 0.47 8.61
C VAL A 245 11.61 1.41 9.29
N TYR A 246 12.20 2.36 8.55
CA TYR A 246 13.31 3.18 9.06
C TYR A 246 12.88 4.53 9.60
N GLY A 247 11.75 5.06 9.13
CA GLY A 247 11.26 6.38 9.51
C GLY A 247 12.07 7.53 8.92
N THR A 248 12.75 7.28 7.80
CA THR A 248 13.41 8.28 6.95
C THR A 248 12.38 9.01 6.08
N ASP A 249 12.80 10.11 5.44
CA ASP A 249 11.96 10.92 4.57
C ASP A 249 12.23 10.56 3.09
N PRO A 250 11.31 9.89 2.37
CA PRO A 250 11.51 9.42 1.00
C PRO A 250 11.69 10.53 -0.06
N LEU A 251 11.64 11.80 0.37
CA LEU A 251 11.92 12.97 -0.45
C LEU A 251 13.30 13.55 -0.19
N GLN A 252 14.09 12.95 0.70
CA GLN A 252 15.38 13.42 1.16
C GLN A 252 16.35 12.26 1.34
N ALA A 253 17.21 12.08 0.34
CA ALA A 253 18.23 11.04 0.33
C ALA A 253 19.16 11.01 1.56
N ASP A 254 19.19 12.07 2.37
CA ASP A 254 19.96 12.21 3.61
C ASP A 254 19.01 12.89 4.62
N THR A 255 18.34 12.07 5.42
CA THR A 255 17.23 12.49 6.29
C THR A 255 17.70 13.39 7.42
N ASP A 256 18.87 13.09 8.01
CA ASP A 256 19.38 13.83 9.16
C ASP A 256 20.37 14.95 8.81
N GLY A 257 20.87 14.95 7.58
CA GLY A 257 21.68 16.00 6.98
C GLY A 257 23.16 15.96 7.38
N ASP A 258 23.70 14.79 7.74
CA ASP A 258 25.11 14.64 8.11
C ASP A 258 26.05 14.51 6.90
N GLY A 259 25.51 14.17 5.72
CA GLY A 259 26.23 14.00 4.47
C GLY A 259 26.45 12.55 4.01
N LEU A 260 25.94 11.56 4.73
CA LEU A 260 25.69 10.21 4.24
C LEU A 260 24.23 10.11 3.79
N ASP A 261 23.99 9.35 2.71
CA ASP A 261 22.62 9.07 2.30
C ASP A 261 22.03 7.89 3.10
N ASP A 262 20.73 7.89 3.37
CA ASP A 262 20.08 6.94 4.29
C ASP A 262 20.31 5.50 3.81
N GLY A 263 20.25 5.29 2.49
CA GLY A 263 20.60 4.04 1.83
C GLY A 263 22.02 3.57 2.12
N THR A 264 23.02 4.45 2.11
CA THR A 264 24.42 4.11 2.44
C THR A 264 24.57 3.81 3.91
N GLU A 265 23.95 4.59 4.78
CA GLU A 265 23.96 4.36 6.22
C GLU A 265 23.46 2.97 6.58
N ILE A 266 22.28 2.60 6.06
CA ILE A 266 21.66 1.31 6.33
C ILE A 266 22.39 0.15 5.65
N ASN A 267 22.78 0.31 4.37
CA ASN A 267 23.30 -0.82 3.59
C ASN A 267 24.81 -1.03 3.73
N VAL A 268 25.56 -0.02 4.18
CA VAL A 268 27.03 -0.03 4.23
C VAL A 268 27.59 0.16 5.63
N HIS A 269 27.10 1.15 6.38
CA HIS A 269 27.69 1.56 7.66
C HIS A 269 26.97 1.01 8.90
N ASP A 270 25.74 0.53 8.74
CA ASP A 270 24.85 0.08 9.82
C ASP A 270 24.59 1.20 10.87
N THR A 271 24.63 2.48 10.46
CA THR A 271 24.33 3.68 11.28
C THR A 271 22.82 3.96 11.36
N ASP A 272 22.41 4.88 12.23
CA ASP A 272 21.01 5.32 12.37
C ASP A 272 20.75 6.54 11.46
N PRO A 273 20.02 6.39 10.34
CA PRO A 273 19.85 7.45 9.33
C PRO A 273 18.98 8.63 9.78
N THR A 274 18.57 8.62 11.05
CA THR A 274 17.81 9.71 11.65
C THR A 274 18.62 10.46 12.71
N ALA A 275 19.91 10.14 12.84
CA ALA A 275 20.79 10.64 13.87
C ALA A 275 22.20 10.92 13.31
N VAL A 276 22.48 12.22 13.09
CA VAL A 276 23.77 12.78 12.63
C VAL A 276 25.03 12.21 13.29
N ASP A 277 24.91 11.64 14.49
CA ASP A 277 25.99 11.07 15.29
C ASP A 277 25.41 9.84 16.01
N THR A 278 25.63 8.65 15.43
CA THR A 278 24.96 7.41 15.84
C THR A 278 25.41 6.95 17.24
N ASP A 279 26.69 7.10 17.57
CA ASP A 279 27.23 6.64 18.85
C ASP A 279 27.31 7.72 19.94
N GLY A 280 27.12 8.99 19.57
CA GLY A 280 26.94 10.13 20.44
C GLY A 280 28.23 10.71 21.01
N ASP A 281 29.36 10.55 20.31
CA ASP A 281 30.67 11.00 20.77
C ASP A 281 31.00 12.47 20.40
N GLY A 282 30.18 13.08 19.54
CA GLY A 282 30.31 14.45 19.07
C GLY A 282 31.04 14.61 17.74
N LEU A 283 31.29 13.52 17.01
CA LEU A 283 31.67 13.49 15.61
C LEU A 283 30.48 12.94 14.79
N ASP A 284 30.21 13.51 13.62
CA ASP A 284 29.13 13.01 12.77
C ASP A 284 29.56 11.77 11.95
N ASP A 285 28.61 10.88 11.62
CA ASP A 285 28.90 9.58 11.03
C ASP A 285 29.63 9.73 9.68
N ALA A 286 29.23 10.70 8.87
CA ALA A 286 29.91 11.07 7.63
C ALA A 286 31.40 11.43 7.84
N THR A 287 31.68 12.26 8.85
CA THR A 287 33.06 12.66 9.20
C THR A 287 33.85 11.47 9.73
N GLU A 288 33.24 10.59 10.50
CA GLU A 288 33.86 9.37 10.99
C GLU A 288 34.28 8.44 9.86
N VAL A 289 33.39 8.21 8.90
CA VAL A 289 33.68 7.44 7.68
C VAL A 289 34.82 8.09 6.87
N GLU A 290 34.83 9.42 6.74
CA GLU A 290 35.93 10.14 6.06
C GLU A 290 37.28 9.96 6.78
N ARG A 291 37.26 9.97 8.11
CA ARG A 291 38.45 9.84 8.96
C ARG A 291 38.91 8.40 9.16
N GLY A 292 38.05 7.43 8.87
CA GLY A 292 38.30 6.01 9.09
C GLY A 292 38.15 5.58 10.54
N THR A 293 37.38 6.34 11.34
CA THR A 293 36.87 5.90 12.63
C THR A 293 35.64 5.00 12.43
N ASN A 294 35.10 4.44 13.50
CA ASN A 294 33.96 3.56 13.46
C ASN A 294 32.72 4.27 14.03
N PRO A 295 31.71 4.62 13.20
CA PRO A 295 30.54 5.40 13.64
C PRO A 295 29.57 4.67 14.60
N LEU A 296 29.93 3.44 14.98
CA LEU A 296 29.21 2.64 15.97
C LEU A 296 29.98 2.50 17.28
N ALA A 297 31.12 3.18 17.42
CA ALA A 297 31.98 3.08 18.57
C ALA A 297 32.71 4.39 18.86
N ALA A 298 32.23 5.09 19.88
CA ALA A 298 32.73 6.37 20.36
C ALA A 298 34.22 6.44 20.70
N ASP A 299 34.97 5.34 20.66
CA ASP A 299 36.42 5.26 20.94
C ASP A 299 36.97 4.15 20.04
N THR A 300 37.42 4.52 18.84
CA THR A 300 37.78 3.58 17.77
C THR A 300 39.01 2.76 18.12
N ASP A 301 40.01 3.38 18.74
CA ASP A 301 41.29 2.74 19.03
C ASP A 301 41.37 2.11 20.44
N GLY A 302 40.41 2.44 21.31
CA GLY A 302 40.24 1.88 22.64
C GLY A 302 41.21 2.43 23.68
N ASP A 303 41.80 3.60 23.46
CA ASP A 303 42.69 4.26 24.44
C ASP A 303 41.91 4.88 25.62
N GLY A 304 40.61 5.13 25.43
CA GLY A 304 39.65 5.65 26.38
C GLY A 304 39.33 7.14 26.24
N LEU A 305 39.92 7.87 25.30
CA LEU A 305 39.39 9.12 24.76
C LEU A 305 38.34 8.78 23.69
N ASP A 306 37.34 9.63 23.54
CA ASP A 306 36.36 9.46 22.47
C ASP A 306 36.82 10.17 21.19
N ASP A 307 36.48 9.62 20.02
CA ASP A 307 37.01 10.08 18.72
C ASP A 307 36.67 11.56 18.49
N GLY A 308 35.45 11.95 18.87
CA GLY A 308 34.98 13.33 18.92
C GLY A 308 35.86 14.25 19.78
N THR A 309 36.25 13.87 21.00
CA THR A 309 37.15 14.67 21.86
C THR A 309 38.55 14.72 21.29
N GLU A 310 39.04 13.63 20.74
CA GLU A 310 40.35 13.57 20.10
C GLU A 310 40.45 14.56 18.94
N VAL A 311 39.50 14.52 18.01
CA VAL A 311 39.46 15.41 16.86
C VAL A 311 39.19 16.86 17.27
N ASN A 312 38.20 17.10 18.13
CA ASN A 312 37.71 18.46 18.41
C ASN A 312 38.51 19.20 19.49
N ALA A 313 39.09 18.50 20.47
CA ALA A 313 39.74 19.11 21.63
C ALA A 313 41.25 18.92 21.70
N HIS A 314 41.78 17.77 21.25
CA HIS A 314 43.18 17.41 21.45
C HIS A 314 44.02 17.41 20.17
N GLY A 315 43.41 17.21 19.00
CA GLY A 315 44.10 17.08 17.72
C GLY A 315 44.94 15.80 17.62
N THR A 316 44.57 14.76 18.36
CA THR A 316 45.14 13.41 18.29
C THR A 316 44.53 12.63 17.10
N ASP A 317 45.15 11.51 16.74
CA ASP A 317 44.69 10.59 15.71
C ASP A 317 43.78 9.53 16.35
N PRO A 318 42.45 9.57 16.13
CA PRO A 318 41.48 8.68 16.80
C PRO A 318 41.60 7.21 16.42
N THR A 319 42.51 6.88 15.50
CA THR A 319 42.79 5.49 15.10
C THR A 319 44.09 4.96 15.70
N ASN A 320 44.76 5.76 16.55
CA ASN A 320 46.07 5.46 17.08
C ASN A 320 46.22 5.87 18.56
N PRO A 321 46.33 4.90 19.49
CA PRO A 321 46.24 5.17 20.95
C PRO A 321 47.46 5.88 21.55
N ASP A 322 48.41 6.30 20.71
CA ASP A 322 49.67 7.00 21.01
C ASP A 322 50.06 7.78 19.75
N THR A 323 49.45 8.95 19.56
CA THR A 323 49.52 9.76 18.33
C THR A 323 50.96 10.09 17.93
N ASP A 324 51.81 10.42 18.90
CA ASP A 324 53.18 10.84 18.63
C ASP A 324 54.22 9.70 18.71
N GLY A 325 53.82 8.54 19.21
CA GLY A 325 54.61 7.32 19.28
C GLY A 325 55.75 7.39 20.30
N ASP A 326 55.65 8.24 21.32
CA ASP A 326 56.67 8.39 22.36
C ASP A 326 56.59 7.34 23.48
N GLY A 327 55.50 6.56 23.51
CA GLY A 327 55.23 5.48 24.45
C GLY A 327 54.32 5.85 25.61
N ALA A 328 53.82 7.08 25.69
CA ALA A 328 52.70 7.47 26.52
C ALA A 328 51.44 7.58 25.64
N GLY A 329 50.36 6.86 25.98
CA GLY A 329 49.13 6.94 25.20
C GLY A 329 48.37 8.26 25.43
N ASP A 330 47.59 8.67 24.45
CA ASP A 330 47.00 10.01 24.34
C ASP A 330 46.13 10.35 25.56
N ARG A 331 45.27 9.42 25.99
CA ARG A 331 44.50 9.54 27.24
C ARG A 331 45.36 9.85 28.45
N ALA A 332 46.49 9.17 28.59
CA ALA A 332 47.37 9.33 29.75
C ALA A 332 48.06 10.69 29.73
N GLU A 333 48.38 11.20 28.55
CA GLU A 333 48.98 12.51 28.36
C GLU A 333 47.98 13.63 28.66
N VAL A 334 46.77 13.54 28.12
CA VAL A 334 45.66 14.45 28.44
C VAL A 334 45.38 14.48 29.95
N ALA A 335 45.33 13.31 30.60
CA ALA A 335 45.11 13.21 32.04
C ALA A 335 46.24 13.82 32.89
N ASN A 336 47.49 13.76 32.41
CA ASN A 336 48.65 14.34 33.07
C ASN A 336 48.95 15.80 32.65
N GLY A 337 48.24 16.31 31.64
CA GLY A 337 48.43 17.64 31.07
C GLY A 337 49.73 17.78 30.25
N THR A 338 50.22 16.69 29.65
CA THR A 338 51.30 16.71 28.65
C THR A 338 50.71 16.91 27.24
N ASP A 339 51.56 17.05 26.22
CA ASP A 339 51.15 17.34 24.84
C ASP A 339 51.06 16.01 24.06
N PRO A 340 49.84 15.49 23.77
CA PRO A 340 49.66 14.18 23.13
C PRO A 340 50.07 14.14 21.64
N THR A 341 50.46 15.28 21.08
CA THR A 341 50.88 15.38 19.67
C THR A 341 52.39 15.62 19.52
N GLY A 342 53.11 15.66 20.64
CA GLY A 342 54.45 16.20 20.71
C GLY A 342 55.48 15.22 21.26
N GLY A 343 56.09 14.43 20.35
CA GLY A 343 56.96 13.25 20.62
C GLY A 343 58.26 13.46 21.40
N SER A 344 58.19 14.25 22.47
CA SER A 344 59.25 14.52 23.41
C SER A 344 58.92 13.83 24.72
N VAL A 345 59.31 12.56 24.83
CA VAL A 345 59.21 11.68 26.01
C VAL A 345 59.11 12.51 27.29
N SER A 346 57.89 12.79 27.70
CA SER A 346 57.58 13.50 28.93
C SER A 346 57.72 12.52 30.08
N VAL A 347 58.95 12.00 30.28
CA VAL A 347 59.24 11.19 31.46
C VAL A 347 58.75 12.00 32.64
N PRO A 348 57.82 11.52 33.48
CA PRO A 348 57.59 12.17 34.74
C PRO A 348 58.93 12.10 35.44
N VAL A 349 59.62 13.25 35.50
CA VAL A 349 60.70 13.45 36.43
C VAL A 349 60.04 13.17 37.77
N VAL A 350 60.29 11.95 38.27
CA VAL A 350 60.18 11.66 39.68
C VAL A 350 61.13 12.68 40.30
N GLY A 351 60.55 13.78 40.75
CA GLY A 351 61.26 14.88 41.38
C GLY A 351 61.98 14.30 42.59
N SER A 352 63.23 13.93 42.39
CA SER A 352 64.22 13.80 43.44
C SER A 352 64.45 15.21 43.99
N GLY A 353 63.63 15.56 44.99
CA GLY A 353 63.67 16.80 45.74
C GLY A 353 63.48 16.49 47.23
N ASP A 354 64.57 16.05 47.83
CA ASP A 354 65.05 16.28 49.21
C ASP A 354 64.08 16.19 50.42
N ASP A 355 64.45 15.26 51.31
CA ASP A 355 64.34 15.30 52.77
C ASP A 355 62.97 15.26 53.45
N ALA A 356 62.41 14.06 53.57
CA ALA A 356 61.62 13.66 54.74
C ALA A 356 62.21 12.39 55.37
N VAL A 357 62.94 12.59 56.47
CA VAL A 357 63.49 11.55 57.34
C VAL A 357 62.35 10.67 57.88
N LEU A 358 62.15 9.50 57.26
CA LEU A 358 61.36 8.41 57.82
C LEU A 358 62.17 7.73 58.93
N GLY A 359 61.89 8.12 60.19
CA GLY A 359 62.34 7.37 61.35
C GLY A 359 61.79 5.93 61.34
N PRO A 360 62.48 4.96 61.97
CA PRO A 360 62.18 3.52 61.88
C PRO A 360 60.87 3.06 62.57
N GLY A 361 59.86 3.92 62.70
CA GLY A 361 58.59 3.64 63.38
C GLY A 361 57.38 3.35 62.48
N ALA A 362 57.45 3.64 61.17
CA ALA A 362 56.26 3.57 60.29
C ALA A 362 56.00 2.19 59.67
N LEU A 363 56.96 1.25 59.74
CA LEU A 363 56.83 -0.10 59.19
C LEU A 363 56.20 -1.12 60.17
N LEU A 364 55.99 -0.73 61.44
CA LEU A 364 55.38 -1.59 62.46
C LEU A 364 53.84 -1.44 62.56
N ALA A 365 53.27 -0.34 62.06
CA ALA A 365 51.83 -0.08 62.16
C ALA A 365 50.99 -0.81 61.08
N VAL A 366 51.56 -1.04 59.89
CA VAL A 366 50.85 -1.72 58.78
C VAL A 366 50.79 -3.24 58.99
N VAL A 367 51.79 -3.84 59.62
CA VAL A 367 51.82 -5.30 59.90
C VAL A 367 50.86 -5.69 61.02
N VAL A 368 50.62 -4.81 62.01
CA VAL A 368 49.67 -5.08 63.12
C VAL A 368 48.21 -4.89 62.68
N ALA A 369 47.94 -4.00 61.73
CA ALA A 369 46.58 -3.80 61.19
C ALA A 369 46.12 -4.95 60.28
N VAL A 370 47.02 -5.52 59.46
CA VAL A 370 46.71 -6.64 58.55
C VAL A 370 46.53 -7.97 59.31
N LEU A 371 47.22 -8.15 60.44
CA LEU A 371 47.05 -9.34 61.30
C LEU A 371 45.79 -9.30 62.19
N ALA A 372 45.25 -8.11 62.50
CA ALA A 372 44.02 -7.98 63.30
C ALA A 372 42.74 -8.22 62.48
N ILE A 373 42.75 -7.92 61.18
CA ILE A 373 41.61 -8.15 60.27
C ILE A 373 41.54 -9.65 59.86
N GLY A 374 42.69 -10.32 59.74
CA GLY A 374 42.76 -11.76 59.45
C GLY A 374 42.20 -12.68 60.54
N LEU A 375 42.19 -12.26 61.82
CA LEU A 375 41.65 -13.06 62.93
C LEU A 375 40.14 -12.84 63.18
N ALA A 376 39.53 -11.80 62.62
CA ALA A 376 38.10 -11.51 62.78
C ALA A 376 37.22 -12.28 61.77
N VAL A 377 37.74 -12.57 60.57
CA VAL A 377 37.02 -13.32 59.52
C VAL A 377 36.99 -14.83 59.80
N ALA A 378 37.97 -15.36 60.56
CA ALA A 378 38.07 -16.78 60.91
C ALA A 378 37.08 -17.24 62.00
N ARG A 379 36.24 -16.36 62.58
CA ARG A 379 35.28 -16.70 63.65
C ARG A 379 33.80 -16.61 63.27
N LEU A 380 33.45 -16.31 62.02
CA LEU A 380 32.04 -16.28 61.57
C LEU A 380 31.64 -17.41 60.60
N ARG A 381 32.48 -18.42 60.39
CA ARG A 381 32.07 -19.64 59.65
C ARG A 381 32.49 -20.93 60.36
N ARG A 382 31.86 -21.23 61.49
CA ARG A 382 31.77 -22.61 62.01
C ARG A 382 30.52 -22.79 62.88
N GLY A 383 29.59 -23.60 62.36
CA GLY A 383 28.38 -24.09 63.01
C GLY A 383 27.14 -23.74 62.18
N GLY A 384 26.40 -24.66 61.57
CA GLY A 384 26.46 -26.11 61.51
C GLY A 384 25.20 -26.63 60.80
N THR A 385 25.39 -27.65 59.96
CA THR A 385 24.56 -28.87 59.78
C THR A 385 23.06 -28.78 59.45
N GLU A 386 22.77 -29.21 58.20
CA GLU A 386 21.83 -30.30 57.80
C GLU A 386 20.31 -30.08 57.94
N THR A 387 19.42 -30.37 56.97
CA THR A 387 19.24 -31.58 56.11
C THR A 387 18.26 -31.20 54.96
N ASP A 388 18.56 -31.56 53.71
CA ASP A 388 17.90 -32.63 52.90
C ASP A 388 16.62 -32.14 52.15
N THR A 389 16.60 -32.01 50.83
CA THR A 389 16.53 -33.11 49.84
C THR A 389 16.60 -32.54 48.40
N GLY A 390 17.23 -33.26 47.45
CA GLY A 390 16.83 -33.23 46.02
C GLY A 390 17.86 -32.83 44.95
N GLU A 391 18.86 -33.68 44.72
CA GLU A 391 19.73 -33.85 43.53
C GLU A 391 19.01 -34.03 42.17
N PRO A 392 19.70 -34.20 41.01
CA PRO A 392 20.95 -33.60 40.48
C PRO A 392 20.78 -33.17 38.97
N ALA A 393 21.73 -32.58 38.22
CA ALA A 393 22.95 -33.20 37.72
C ALA A 393 23.94 -32.21 37.08
N ASP A 394 25.21 -32.55 37.31
CA ASP A 394 26.46 -31.86 37.03
C ASP A 394 26.85 -31.75 35.54
N GLY A 395 27.56 -30.67 35.24
CA GLY A 395 28.71 -30.68 34.36
C GLY A 395 29.99 -30.40 35.16
N VAL A 396 31.06 -31.18 34.97
CA VAL A 396 32.42 -30.84 35.43
C VAL A 396 33.50 -31.30 34.43
N ALA A 397 34.13 -30.30 33.82
CA ALA A 397 35.57 -29.99 33.66
C ALA A 397 36.68 -31.07 33.45
N ALA A 398 37.49 -30.74 32.44
CA ALA A 398 38.97 -30.56 32.40
C ALA A 398 39.95 -31.73 32.17
N ARG A 399 40.85 -31.55 31.18
CA ARG A 399 42.32 -31.87 31.18
C ARG A 399 43.04 -31.36 29.89
N THR A 400 44.31 -30.96 30.03
CA THR A 400 45.27 -30.36 29.05
C THR A 400 46.31 -31.43 28.53
N PRO A 401 47.31 -31.14 27.63
CA PRO A 401 47.31 -31.15 26.14
C PRO A 401 48.32 -32.13 25.44
N GLU A 402 48.32 -32.10 24.09
CA GLU A 402 49.30 -32.54 23.04
C GLU A 402 48.99 -33.80 22.19
N PRO A 403 49.44 -33.95 20.91
CA PRO A 403 49.94 -32.99 19.90
C PRO A 403 49.13 -33.01 18.55
N ARG A 404 49.41 -32.05 17.64
CA ARG A 404 48.74 -31.87 16.32
C ARG A 404 48.87 -33.11 15.39
N PRO A 405 47.95 -33.25 14.41
CA PRO A 405 48.39 -32.91 13.06
C PRO A 405 47.42 -31.98 12.30
N SER A 406 48.02 -31.36 11.29
CA SER A 406 47.52 -30.39 10.34
C SER A 406 46.19 -30.73 9.65
N GLY A 407 45.36 -29.69 9.44
CA GLY A 407 44.45 -29.56 8.30
C GLY A 407 43.00 -29.97 8.53
N SER A 408 42.10 -28.99 8.68
CA SER A 408 40.87 -28.92 7.89
C SER A 408 40.25 -27.54 8.08
N ALA A 409 40.03 -26.83 6.99
CA ALA A 409 39.31 -25.56 6.96
C ALA A 409 37.89 -25.78 7.49
N THR A 410 37.46 -24.97 8.46
CA THR A 410 36.05 -24.75 8.73
C THR A 410 35.49 -24.04 7.48
N GLN A 411 34.68 -24.73 6.68
CA GLN A 411 33.88 -24.08 5.66
C GLN A 411 32.81 -23.25 6.40
N THR A 412 32.97 -21.93 6.40
CA THR A 412 31.88 -21.02 6.71
C THR A 412 30.84 -21.24 5.62
N VAL A 413 29.71 -21.84 5.99
CA VAL A 413 28.60 -22.00 5.04
C VAL A 413 28.04 -20.61 4.79
N THR A 414 27.90 -20.26 3.51
CA THR A 414 27.26 -19.00 3.09
C THR A 414 25.75 -19.01 3.39
N ASP A 415 25.17 -17.81 3.47
CA ASP A 415 23.73 -17.66 3.73
C ASP A 415 22.88 -18.35 2.64
N ALA A 416 23.30 -18.29 1.38
CA ALA A 416 22.62 -18.98 0.27
C ALA A 416 22.67 -20.52 0.40
N GLU A 417 23.82 -21.09 0.77
CA GLU A 417 23.95 -22.54 1.00
C GLU A 417 23.15 -23.00 2.23
N ARG A 418 22.91 -22.12 3.21
CA ARG A 418 22.03 -22.42 4.35
C ARG A 418 20.58 -22.53 3.90
N VAL A 419 20.13 -21.65 3.01
CA VAL A 419 18.78 -21.69 2.42
C VAL A 419 18.60 -22.91 1.52
N GLU A 420 19.58 -23.25 0.68
CA GLU A 420 19.54 -24.46 -0.16
C GLU A 420 19.40 -25.74 0.68
N ARG A 421 20.15 -25.86 1.78
CA ARG A 421 20.00 -27.01 2.68
C ARG A 421 18.63 -27.09 3.35
N LEU A 422 18.01 -25.94 3.65
CA LEU A 422 16.65 -25.91 4.18
C LEU A 422 15.62 -26.35 3.13
N LEU A 423 15.80 -25.96 1.87
CA LEU A 423 14.96 -26.41 0.76
C LEU A 423 15.13 -27.92 0.53
N GLU A 424 16.36 -28.43 0.47
CA GLU A 424 16.64 -29.87 0.33
C GLU A 424 16.01 -30.70 1.47
N ALA A 425 16.15 -30.23 2.71
CA ALA A 425 15.58 -30.90 3.88
C ALA A 425 14.05 -30.91 3.88
N ASN A 426 13.40 -29.98 3.17
CA ASN A 426 11.95 -29.85 3.07
C ASN A 426 11.37 -30.29 1.71
N GLY A 427 12.14 -31.07 0.93
CA GLY A 427 11.67 -31.65 -0.33
C GLY A 427 11.61 -30.64 -1.48
N GLY A 428 12.58 -29.73 -1.54
CA GLY A 428 12.78 -28.78 -2.63
C GLY A 428 11.94 -27.51 -2.54
N ARG A 429 11.08 -27.36 -1.53
CA ARG A 429 10.14 -26.24 -1.42
C ARG A 429 9.90 -25.83 0.02
N LEU A 430 9.88 -24.53 0.28
CA LEU A 430 9.64 -23.99 1.61
C LEU A 430 8.97 -22.61 1.54
N ARG A 431 8.03 -22.35 2.45
CA ARG A 431 7.41 -21.03 2.59
C ARG A 431 8.44 -20.03 3.14
N GLN A 432 8.42 -18.80 2.63
CA GLN A 432 9.37 -17.76 3.05
C GLN A 432 9.31 -17.48 4.56
N SER A 433 8.11 -17.46 5.18
CA SER A 433 7.98 -17.31 6.64
C SER A 433 8.69 -18.42 7.42
N ARG A 434 8.71 -19.64 6.89
CA ARG A 434 9.37 -20.77 7.55
C ARG A 434 10.88 -20.73 7.42
N ILE A 435 11.42 -20.07 6.39
CA ILE A 435 12.86 -19.79 6.30
C ILE A 435 13.26 -18.81 7.40
N VAL A 436 12.44 -17.78 7.67
CA VAL A 436 12.64 -16.83 8.78
C VAL A 436 12.70 -17.58 10.11
N GLU A 437 11.74 -18.48 10.37
CA GLU A 437 11.68 -19.28 11.60
C GLU A 437 12.86 -20.25 11.78
N GLU A 438 13.31 -20.91 10.71
CA GLU A 438 14.36 -21.95 10.79
C GLU A 438 15.79 -21.35 10.76
N THR A 439 15.93 -20.09 10.36
CA THR A 439 17.23 -19.39 10.30
C THR A 439 17.46 -18.41 11.44
N ASP A 440 16.40 -18.03 12.16
CA ASP A 440 16.37 -16.90 13.11
C ASP A 440 16.79 -15.56 12.47
N TRP A 441 16.66 -15.41 11.15
CA TRP A 441 16.97 -14.18 10.43
C TRP A 441 15.80 -13.20 10.43
N SER A 442 16.08 -11.91 10.24
CA SER A 442 15.02 -10.93 9.98
C SER A 442 14.33 -11.21 8.64
N LYS A 443 13.07 -10.79 8.51
CA LYS A 443 12.31 -10.91 7.24
C LYS A 443 13.04 -10.23 6.08
N ALA A 444 13.62 -9.05 6.32
CA ALA A 444 14.40 -8.29 5.35
C ALA A 444 15.65 -9.06 4.89
N LYS A 445 16.42 -9.65 5.83
CA LYS A 445 17.58 -10.48 5.47
C LYS A 445 17.18 -11.71 4.65
N VAL A 446 16.07 -12.36 4.98
CA VAL A 446 15.54 -13.47 4.17
C VAL A 446 15.13 -12.98 2.78
N SER A 447 14.45 -11.85 2.68
CA SER A 447 14.05 -11.26 1.39
C SER A 447 15.27 -11.01 0.50
N ARG A 448 16.29 -10.32 1.03
CA ARG A 448 17.55 -10.01 0.32
C ARG A 448 18.26 -11.27 -0.18
N VAL A 449 18.47 -12.24 0.71
CA VAL A 449 19.16 -13.51 0.35
C VAL A 449 18.37 -14.24 -0.74
N LEU A 450 17.04 -14.27 -0.66
CA LEU A 450 16.22 -14.92 -1.68
C LEU A 450 16.22 -14.14 -3.00
N SER A 451 16.20 -12.81 -2.99
CA SER A 451 16.30 -12.01 -4.21
C SER A 451 17.64 -12.21 -4.92
N THR A 452 18.76 -12.24 -4.18
CA THR A 452 20.07 -12.57 -4.75
C THR A 452 20.13 -14.01 -5.29
N MET A 453 19.54 -14.97 -4.58
CA MET A 453 19.51 -16.36 -5.06
C MET A 453 18.61 -16.55 -6.28
N GLU A 454 17.55 -15.75 -6.42
CA GLU A 454 16.66 -15.76 -7.59
C GLU A 454 17.34 -15.11 -8.80
N SER A 455 18.04 -13.99 -8.63
CA SER A 455 18.84 -13.38 -9.72
C SER A 455 19.96 -14.30 -10.22
N ASP A 456 20.47 -15.17 -9.35
CA ASP A 456 21.50 -16.18 -9.67
C ASP A 456 20.91 -17.48 -10.26
N ASP A 457 19.60 -17.55 -10.55
CA ASP A 457 18.88 -18.75 -11.01
C ASP A 457 18.99 -19.96 -10.04
N ARG A 458 19.27 -19.72 -8.76
CA ARG A 458 19.46 -20.76 -7.74
C ARG A 458 18.16 -21.18 -7.05
N ILE A 459 17.12 -20.35 -7.12
CA ILE A 459 15.77 -20.62 -6.62
C ILE A 459 14.75 -19.90 -7.51
N ARG A 460 13.47 -20.24 -7.35
CA ARG A 460 12.35 -19.47 -7.91
C ARG A 460 11.33 -19.16 -6.81
N LYS A 461 10.78 -17.95 -6.81
CA LYS A 461 9.66 -17.58 -5.92
C LYS A 461 8.34 -17.77 -6.67
N VAL A 462 7.39 -18.45 -6.06
CA VAL A 462 6.02 -18.62 -6.57
C VAL A 462 5.04 -18.06 -5.55
N ARG A 463 4.21 -17.10 -5.96
CA ARG A 463 3.19 -16.50 -5.09
C ARG A 463 2.05 -17.51 -4.86
N VAL A 464 1.81 -17.89 -3.60
CA VAL A 464 0.74 -18.83 -3.21
C VAL A 464 -0.16 -18.15 -2.17
N GLY A 465 -1.19 -17.46 -2.66
CA GLY A 465 -2.06 -16.62 -1.83
C GLY A 465 -1.33 -15.35 -1.38
N ARG A 466 -1.27 -15.11 -0.06
CA ARG A 466 -0.60 -13.93 0.55
C ARG A 466 0.86 -14.20 0.96
N GLU A 467 1.48 -15.24 0.44
CA GLU A 467 2.84 -15.62 0.84
C GLU A 467 3.61 -16.25 -0.33
N ASN A 468 4.91 -16.02 -0.35
CA ASN A 468 5.83 -16.61 -1.31
C ASN A 468 6.26 -18.03 -0.91
N LEU A 469 6.16 -18.95 -1.87
CA LEU A 469 6.74 -20.28 -1.82
C LEU A 469 8.07 -20.25 -2.56
N VAL A 470 9.16 -20.55 -1.85
CA VAL A 470 10.50 -20.67 -2.43
C VAL A 470 10.71 -22.11 -2.90
N VAL A 471 11.15 -22.27 -4.15
CA VAL A 471 11.32 -23.59 -4.79
C VAL A 471 12.73 -23.71 -5.37
N ALA A 472 13.34 -24.89 -5.19
CA ALA A 472 14.64 -25.22 -5.78
C ALA A 472 14.50 -25.54 -7.28
N PRO A 473 15.55 -25.31 -8.09
CA PRO A 473 15.51 -25.56 -9.53
C PRO A 473 15.26 -27.05 -9.84
N GLY A 474 14.14 -27.35 -10.50
CA GLY A 474 13.75 -28.71 -10.90
C GLY A 474 12.65 -29.37 -10.07
N ASP A 475 12.20 -28.76 -8.96
CA ASP A 475 11.06 -29.21 -8.14
C ASP A 475 9.78 -28.39 -8.39
N GLU A 476 9.60 -27.93 -9.63
CA GLU A 476 8.47 -27.10 -10.06
C GLU A 476 7.13 -27.86 -10.01
N PRO A 477 6.03 -27.22 -9.57
CA PRO A 477 4.69 -27.78 -9.74
C PRO A 477 4.29 -27.74 -11.23
N GLU A 478 3.79 -28.85 -11.77
CA GLU A 478 3.09 -28.85 -13.07
C GLU A 478 1.87 -27.93 -12.95
N ILE A 479 1.94 -26.75 -13.57
CA ILE A 479 0.84 -25.80 -13.66
C ILE A 479 -0.20 -26.44 -14.57
N ILE A 480 -1.32 -26.90 -14.00
CA ILE A 480 -2.51 -27.26 -14.79
C ILE A 480 -3.25 -25.95 -15.04
N GLU A 481 -3.13 -25.42 -16.25
CA GLU A 481 -4.01 -24.37 -16.75
C GLU A 481 -5.42 -24.98 -16.89
N GLU A 482 -6.38 -24.50 -16.10
CA GLU A 482 -7.82 -24.68 -16.33
C GLU A 482 -8.46 -23.36 -16.76
#